data_AF-A0A7Y3F8T2-F1
#
_entry.id   AF-A0A7Y3F8T2-F1
#
_cell.length_a   1.000
_cell.length_b   1.000
_cell.length_c   1.000
_cell.angle_alpha   90.00
_cell.angle_beta   90.00
_cell.angle_gamma   90.00
#
_symmetry.space_group_name_H-M   'P 1'
#
loop_
_entity.id
_entity.type
_entity.pdbx_description
1 polymer ?
#
loop_
_entity_poly.entity_id
_entity_poly.type
_entity_poly.pdbx_seq_one_letter_code
_entity_poly.pdbx_strand_id
1 'polypeptide(L)'
;MKRIIGAAVIAVAAFGGAGAFDDNTVRDDSGAIVESGGLGAFAIQIGDCFNIPADTDIVMSLEAVPCGQPHDAEAFFSFDLADTAWPGDDTVGEDAWFGCYEPFGAYVGTVWDDSALDYWMLQPTMESWQELDDREVTCALTSFDGSKLTGSMKASRR
;
A
#
# COMPACT_ATOMS: atom_id res chain seq x y z
N MET A 1 8.01 -14.59 -18.16
CA MET A 1 8.00 -15.59 -17.07
C MET A 1 6.53 -15.88 -16.76
N LYS A 2 6.10 -17.13 -16.63
CA LYS A 2 4.68 -17.41 -16.29
C LYS A 2 4.46 -16.99 -14.85
N ARG A 3 3.92 -15.78 -14.65
CA ARG A 3 3.44 -15.28 -13.37
C ARG A 3 2.26 -16.16 -12.97
N ILE A 4 2.47 -17.00 -11.95
CA ILE A 4 1.36 -17.60 -11.21
C ILE A 4 0.84 -16.43 -10.38
N ILE A 5 -0.44 -16.10 -10.48
CA ILE A 5 -1.07 -15.07 -9.63
C ILE A 5 -0.80 -15.50 -8.19
N GLY A 6 0.22 -14.90 -7.58
CA GLY A 6 0.54 -15.10 -6.17
C GLY A 6 -0.63 -14.55 -5.40
N ALA A 7 -1.11 -15.29 -4.40
CA ALA A 7 -2.23 -14.84 -3.57
C ALA A 7 -1.95 -13.41 -3.12
N ALA A 8 -2.81 -12.47 -3.52
CA ALA A 8 -2.79 -11.12 -3.00
C ALA A 8 -2.81 -11.25 -1.48
N VAL A 9 -1.76 -10.76 -0.83
CA VAL A 9 -1.72 -10.71 0.64
C VAL A 9 -2.69 -9.61 1.02
N ILE A 10 -3.90 -9.99 1.39
CA ILE A 10 -4.96 -9.06 1.79
C ILE A 10 -4.56 -8.47 3.14
N ALA A 11 -4.51 -7.14 3.21
CA ALA A 11 -4.31 -6.45 4.47
C ALA A 11 -5.43 -5.46 4.77
N VAL A 12 -5.90 -5.53 6.01
CA VAL A 12 -7.22 -5.06 6.44
C VAL A 12 -6.99 -4.00 7.53
N ALA A 13 -7.39 -2.74 7.37
CA ALA A 13 -7.20 -1.73 8.43
C ALA A 13 -8.25 -1.85 9.56
N ALA A 14 -7.87 -2.07 10.81
CA ALA A 14 -8.84 -2.15 11.92
C ALA A 14 -9.15 -0.80 12.59
N PHE A 15 -10.03 -0.87 13.59
CA PHE A 15 -10.55 0.27 14.32
C PHE A 15 -9.96 0.45 15.71
N GLY A 16 -9.83 1.71 16.15
CA GLY A 16 -9.83 2.09 17.57
C GLY A 16 -8.48 2.16 18.30
N GLY A 17 -7.35 1.83 17.66
CA GLY A 17 -6.03 2.06 18.22
C GLY A 17 -5.55 3.49 17.95
N ALA A 18 -5.08 4.21 18.98
CA ALA A 18 -4.24 5.39 18.78
C ALA A 18 -3.10 5.00 17.83
N GLY A 19 -2.99 5.64 16.66
CA GLY A 19 -1.97 5.32 15.67
C GLY A 19 -2.43 5.29 14.21
N ALA A 20 -3.68 4.91 13.90
CA ALA A 20 -4.09 4.69 12.49
C ALA A 20 -4.11 5.95 11.63
N PHE A 21 -4.26 7.11 12.27
CA PHE A 21 -4.20 8.43 11.66
C PHE A 21 -2.92 9.19 12.03
N ASP A 22 -2.08 8.61 12.90
CA ASP A 22 -0.91 9.30 13.41
C ASP A 22 0.23 9.21 12.39
N ASP A 23 0.89 10.33 12.16
CA ASP A 23 2.15 10.38 11.44
C ASP A 23 3.25 10.78 12.42
N ASN A 24 4.10 9.82 12.80
CA ASN A 24 5.25 10.04 13.67
C ASN A 24 6.57 10.04 12.87
N THR A 25 6.52 10.29 11.57
CA THR A 25 7.69 10.44 10.70
C THR A 25 8.15 11.91 10.66
N VAL A 26 9.38 12.14 10.18
CA VAL A 26 9.81 13.49 9.80
C VAL A 26 9.82 13.58 8.28
N ARG A 27 9.12 14.59 7.74
CA ARG A 27 9.02 14.85 6.31
C ARG A 27 9.74 16.14 5.92
N ASP A 28 10.24 16.18 4.69
CA ASP A 28 10.73 17.43 4.09
C ASP A 28 9.61 18.24 3.42
N ASP A 29 9.95 19.39 2.84
CA ASP A 29 8.99 20.28 2.17
C ASP A 29 8.29 19.66 0.95
N SER A 30 8.82 18.54 0.41
CA SER A 30 8.20 17.79 -0.69
C SER A 30 7.23 16.72 -0.20
N GLY A 31 7.14 16.51 1.11
CA GLY A 31 6.36 15.44 1.74
C GLY A 31 7.13 14.13 1.89
N ALA A 32 8.38 14.05 1.43
CA ALA A 32 9.16 12.82 1.49
C ALA A 32 9.64 12.56 2.93
N ILE A 33 9.53 11.31 3.37
CA ILE A 33 10.04 10.86 4.67
C ILE A 33 11.57 10.92 4.68
N VAL A 34 12.13 11.69 5.61
CA VAL A 34 13.58 11.85 5.81
C VAL A 34 14.08 11.23 7.12
N GLU A 35 13.18 10.91 8.04
CA GLU A 35 13.47 10.14 9.25
C GLU A 35 12.37 9.10 9.48
N SER A 36 12.78 7.87 9.80
CA SER A 36 11.87 6.75 10.01
C SER A 36 10.95 6.98 11.21
N GLY A 37 9.74 6.42 11.16
CA GLY A 37 8.76 6.57 12.22
C GLY A 37 7.55 5.67 12.03
N GLY A 38 6.71 5.60 13.06
CA GLY A 38 5.41 4.95 12.96
C GLY A 38 4.48 5.77 12.07
N LEU A 39 3.87 5.12 11.08
CA LEU A 39 2.95 5.73 10.14
C LEU A 39 1.62 4.99 10.16
N GLY A 40 0.55 5.68 10.51
CA GLY A 40 -0.81 5.14 10.47
C GLY A 40 -1.25 4.77 9.06
N ALA A 41 -2.08 3.73 8.93
CA ALA A 41 -2.58 3.27 7.64
C ALA A 41 -3.31 4.38 6.84
N PHE A 42 -4.04 5.27 7.53
CA PHE A 42 -4.74 6.41 6.92
C PHE A 42 -3.86 7.66 6.74
N ALA A 43 -2.61 7.63 7.17
CA ALA A 43 -1.66 8.74 7.05
C ALA A 43 -0.67 8.54 5.87
N ILE A 44 -0.77 7.43 5.15
CA ILE A 44 0.12 7.08 4.04
C ILE A 44 -0.05 8.09 2.90
N GLN A 45 1.07 8.57 2.36
CA GLN A 45 1.11 9.42 1.18
C GLN A 45 1.73 8.68 -0.01
N ILE A 46 1.31 9.05 -1.22
CA ILE A 46 1.91 8.49 -2.45
C ILE A 46 3.40 8.84 -2.51
N GLY A 47 4.24 7.82 -2.61
CA GLY A 47 5.70 7.92 -2.53
C GLY A 47 6.28 7.53 -1.17
N ASP A 48 5.46 7.23 -0.16
CA ASP A 48 5.95 6.74 1.12
C ASP A 48 6.48 5.32 1.01
N CYS A 49 7.63 5.08 1.64
CA CYS A 49 8.27 3.78 1.71
C CYS A 49 8.17 3.21 3.11
N PHE A 50 7.81 1.93 3.24
CA PHE A 50 7.54 1.30 4.52
C PHE A 50 7.79 -0.21 4.52
N ASN A 51 7.88 -0.78 5.72
CA ASN A 51 7.92 -2.22 5.93
C ASN A 51 6.50 -2.76 6.12
N ILE A 52 6.20 -3.87 5.44
CA ILE A 52 4.91 -4.55 5.59
C ILE A 52 4.99 -5.39 6.88
N PRO A 53 4.01 -5.28 7.79
CA PRO A 53 3.99 -6.08 9.02
C PRO A 53 3.84 -7.56 8.70
N ALA A 54 4.38 -8.42 9.57
CA ALA A 54 4.29 -9.87 9.40
C ALA A 54 2.86 -10.40 9.54
N ASP A 55 2.04 -9.71 10.33
CA ASP A 55 0.60 -9.92 10.42
C ASP A 55 -0.08 -8.86 9.55
N THR A 56 -0.66 -9.30 8.44
CA THR A 56 -1.38 -8.42 7.52
C THR A 56 -2.87 -8.44 7.76
N ASP A 57 -3.40 -9.36 8.58
CA ASP A 57 -4.84 -9.48 8.78
C ASP A 57 -5.43 -8.19 9.35
N ILE A 58 -4.67 -7.45 10.17
CA ILE A 58 -5.06 -6.13 10.65
C ILE A 58 -3.87 -5.16 10.61
N VAL A 59 -3.93 -4.09 9.81
CA VAL A 59 -2.89 -3.05 9.71
C VAL A 59 -3.39 -1.71 10.25
N MET A 60 -2.95 -1.36 11.45
CA MET A 60 -3.22 -0.05 12.05
C MET A 60 -2.13 0.95 11.70
N SER A 61 -0.88 0.52 11.77
CA SER A 61 0.29 1.34 11.48
C SER A 61 1.42 0.49 10.95
N LEU A 62 2.36 1.16 10.31
CA LEU A 62 3.51 0.62 9.61
C LEU A 62 4.78 1.29 10.14
N GLU A 63 5.92 0.67 9.86
CA GLU A 63 7.21 1.33 10.01
C GLU A 63 7.59 1.97 8.68
N ALA A 64 7.46 3.30 8.60
CA ALA A 64 7.86 4.04 7.43
C ALA A 64 9.32 4.48 7.54
N VAL A 65 10.02 4.51 6.41
CA VAL A 65 11.45 4.80 6.32
C VAL A 65 11.72 5.68 5.09
N PRO A 66 12.82 6.46 5.08
CA PRO A 66 13.26 7.12 3.86
C PRO A 66 13.47 6.10 2.75
N CYS A 67 12.94 6.35 1.55
CA CYS A 67 13.02 5.39 0.43
C CYS A 67 14.47 5.00 0.05
N GLY A 68 15.47 5.82 0.37
CA GLY A 68 16.88 5.46 0.20
C GLY A 68 17.37 4.33 1.12
N GLN A 69 16.59 3.93 2.11
CA GLN A 69 16.84 2.79 3.00
C GLN A 69 16.10 1.54 2.50
N PRO A 70 16.56 0.33 2.87
CA PRO A 70 15.84 -0.91 2.56
C PRO A 70 14.41 -0.90 3.14
N HIS A 71 13.42 -1.19 2.30
CA HIS A 71 12.00 -1.26 2.67
C HIS A 71 11.27 -2.35 1.89
N ASP A 72 10.07 -2.74 2.32
CA ASP A 72 9.27 -3.76 1.62
C ASP A 72 8.45 -3.15 0.50
N ALA A 73 7.88 -1.96 0.74
CA ALA A 73 6.90 -1.40 -0.16
C ALA A 73 6.98 0.12 -0.32
N GLU A 74 6.48 0.61 -1.45
CA GLU A 74 6.30 2.04 -1.75
C GLU A 74 4.87 2.32 -2.24
N ALA A 75 4.14 3.20 -1.56
CA ALA A 75 2.81 3.61 -1.99
C ALA A 75 2.87 4.33 -3.35
N PHE A 76 2.07 3.89 -4.32
CA PHE A 76 2.10 4.44 -5.68
C PHE A 76 0.75 4.98 -6.16
N PHE A 77 -0.35 4.54 -5.57
CA PHE A 77 -1.69 4.99 -5.91
C PHE A 77 -2.66 4.78 -4.75
N SER A 78 -3.70 5.60 -4.65
CA SER A 78 -4.86 5.34 -3.80
C SER A 78 -6.15 5.75 -4.49
N PHE A 79 -7.25 5.10 -4.13
CA PHE A 79 -8.58 5.37 -4.65
C PHE A 79 -9.67 4.86 -3.71
N ASP A 80 -10.87 5.43 -3.83
CA ASP A 80 -12.04 4.96 -3.08
C ASP A 80 -12.85 3.94 -3.87
N LEU A 81 -13.29 2.88 -3.19
CA LEU A 81 -14.28 1.95 -3.70
C LEU A 81 -15.65 2.62 -3.83
N ALA A 82 -16.38 2.28 -4.90
CA ALA A 82 -17.60 2.98 -5.28
C ALA A 82 -18.85 2.55 -4.49
N ASP A 83 -18.83 1.36 -3.90
CA ASP A 83 -19.97 0.85 -3.15
C ASP A 83 -20.25 1.68 -1.90
N THR A 84 -21.53 1.82 -1.58
CA THR A 84 -21.96 2.49 -0.33
C THR A 84 -22.20 1.50 0.80
N ALA A 85 -22.58 0.27 0.47
CA ALA A 85 -22.78 -0.82 1.42
C ALA A 85 -21.64 -1.84 1.28
N TRP A 86 -21.29 -2.52 2.37
CA TRP A 86 -20.23 -3.52 2.36
C TRP A 86 -20.51 -4.62 1.31
N PRO A 87 -19.67 -4.77 0.25
CA PRO A 87 -19.93 -5.71 -0.82
C PRO A 87 -19.39 -7.13 -0.54
N GLY A 88 -18.70 -7.32 0.59
CA GLY A 88 -18.03 -8.56 0.97
C GLY A 88 -16.53 -8.53 0.67
N ASP A 89 -15.73 -9.26 1.46
CA ASP A 89 -14.26 -9.25 1.38
C ASP A 89 -13.74 -9.64 -0.01
N ASP A 90 -14.37 -10.62 -0.66
CA ASP A 90 -13.97 -11.09 -1.99
C ASP A 90 -14.09 -9.98 -3.05
N THR A 91 -15.20 -9.23 -3.02
CA THR A 91 -15.44 -8.12 -3.96
C THR A 91 -14.45 -6.98 -3.71
N VAL A 92 -14.24 -6.62 -2.43
CA VAL A 92 -13.25 -5.59 -2.04
C VAL A 92 -11.86 -5.96 -2.54
N GLY A 93 -11.44 -7.22 -2.36
CA GLY A 93 -10.14 -7.70 -2.82
C GLY A 93 -9.99 -7.71 -4.35
N GLU A 94 -11.03 -8.10 -5.07
CA GLU A 94 -11.04 -8.09 -6.53
C GLU A 94 -10.96 -6.66 -7.08
N ASP A 95 -11.76 -5.74 -6.54
CA ASP A 95 -11.77 -4.33 -6.96
C ASP A 95 -10.46 -3.62 -6.60
N ALA A 96 -9.90 -3.89 -5.41
CA ALA A 96 -8.57 -3.42 -5.03
C ALA A 96 -7.51 -3.87 -6.05
N TRP A 97 -7.53 -5.16 -6.41
CA TRP A 97 -6.57 -5.74 -7.35
C TRP A 97 -6.63 -5.08 -8.73
N PHE A 98 -7.83 -4.92 -9.28
CA PHE A 98 -8.01 -4.30 -10.59
C PHE A 98 -7.72 -2.80 -10.56
N GLY A 99 -8.11 -2.10 -9.50
CA GLY A 99 -7.86 -0.66 -9.36
C GLY A 99 -6.37 -0.32 -9.28
N CYS A 100 -5.55 -1.20 -8.70
CA CYS A 100 -4.09 -1.01 -8.63
C CYS A 100 -3.36 -1.36 -9.94
N TYR A 101 -3.96 -2.20 -10.81
CA TYR A 101 -3.28 -2.72 -12.01
C TYR A 101 -2.94 -1.64 -13.05
N GLU A 102 -3.90 -0.79 -13.43
CA GLU A 102 -3.68 0.27 -14.43
C GLU A 102 -2.67 1.34 -13.98
N PRO A 103 -2.78 1.96 -12.78
CA PRO A 103 -1.88 3.03 -12.36
C PRO A 103 -0.44 2.57 -12.13
N PHE A 104 -0.21 1.26 -11.94
CA PHE A 104 1.12 0.69 -11.75
C PHE A 104 2.10 1.14 -12.85
N GLY A 105 1.71 0.94 -14.12
CA GLY A 105 2.59 1.23 -15.25
C GLY A 105 2.90 2.72 -15.40
N ALA A 106 1.93 3.57 -15.07
CA ALA A 106 2.10 5.02 -15.08
C ALA A 106 3.10 5.50 -14.02
N TYR A 107 3.12 4.86 -12.86
CA TYR A 107 4.05 5.19 -11.77
C TYR A 107 5.46 4.64 -12.02
N VAL A 108 5.57 3.34 -12.35
CA VAL A 108 6.87 2.63 -12.48
C VAL A 108 7.57 2.95 -13.80
N GLY A 109 6.80 3.16 -14.88
CA GLY A 109 7.32 3.28 -16.24
C GLY A 109 7.52 1.93 -16.97
N THR A 110 7.15 0.82 -16.33
CA THR A 110 7.03 -0.54 -16.88
C THR A 110 5.68 -1.09 -16.49
N VAL A 111 4.94 -1.72 -17.41
CA VAL A 111 3.67 -2.37 -17.08
C VAL A 111 3.90 -3.57 -16.15
N TRP A 112 2.91 -3.88 -15.31
CA TRP A 112 3.03 -4.94 -14.31
C TRP A 112 3.52 -6.26 -14.91
N ASP A 113 2.95 -6.71 -16.03
CA ASP A 113 3.29 -7.99 -16.68
C ASP A 113 4.78 -8.14 -17.04
N ASP A 114 5.48 -7.04 -17.30
CA ASP A 114 6.88 -7.01 -17.73
C ASP A 114 7.85 -6.60 -16.60
N SER A 115 7.34 -6.19 -15.44
CA SER A 115 8.14 -5.65 -14.33
C SER A 115 8.78 -6.75 -13.48
N ALA A 116 9.85 -6.41 -12.75
CA ALA A 116 10.37 -7.19 -11.62
C ALA A 116 9.69 -6.83 -10.28
N LEU A 117 8.73 -5.91 -10.31
CA LEU A 117 7.91 -5.53 -9.16
C LEU A 117 6.56 -6.26 -9.19
N ASP A 118 5.94 -6.31 -8.02
CA ASP A 118 4.55 -6.69 -7.79
C ASP A 118 3.84 -5.58 -6.99
N TYR A 119 2.59 -5.78 -6.59
CA TYR A 119 1.92 -4.86 -5.67
C TYR A 119 1.17 -5.57 -4.54
N TRP A 120 1.18 -4.91 -3.39
CA TRP A 120 0.39 -5.19 -2.22
C TRP A 120 -0.68 -4.10 -2.06
N MET A 121 -1.75 -4.43 -1.35
CA MET A 121 -2.91 -3.55 -1.20
C MET A 121 -3.30 -3.48 0.27
N LEU A 122 -3.40 -2.26 0.76
CA LEU A 122 -4.19 -1.95 1.94
C LEU A 122 -5.60 -1.68 1.46
N GLN A 123 -6.56 -2.41 2.00
CA GLN A 123 -7.96 -2.28 1.63
C GLN A 123 -8.84 -2.13 2.88
N PRO A 124 -10.05 -1.58 2.70
CA PRO A 124 -10.99 -1.46 3.81
C PRO A 124 -11.42 -2.81 4.34
N THR A 125 -11.99 -2.76 5.53
CA THR A 125 -12.52 -3.90 6.27
C THR A 125 -14.00 -3.64 6.52
N MET A 126 -14.79 -4.68 6.80
CA MET A 126 -16.20 -4.44 7.14
C MET A 126 -16.35 -3.48 8.33
N GLU A 127 -15.41 -3.54 9.27
CA GLU A 127 -15.37 -2.66 10.44
C GLU A 127 -15.00 -1.22 10.05
N SER A 128 -13.88 -1.01 9.34
CA SER A 128 -13.46 0.32 8.89
C SER A 128 -14.51 0.98 7.99
N TRP A 129 -15.13 0.18 7.12
CA TRP A 129 -16.18 0.61 6.23
C TRP A 129 -17.40 1.17 6.96
N GLN A 130 -17.85 0.49 8.01
CA GLN A 130 -19.07 0.83 8.73
C GLN A 130 -18.87 1.96 9.72
N GLU A 131 -17.75 1.95 10.43
CA GLU A 131 -17.53 2.82 11.56
C GLU A 131 -16.75 4.10 11.15
N LEU A 132 -15.93 4.06 10.08
CA LEU A 132 -15.02 5.15 9.65
C LEU A 132 -15.42 5.75 8.30
N ASP A 133 -16.41 5.17 7.62
CA ASP A 133 -16.68 5.43 6.21
C ASP A 133 -15.46 5.17 5.31
N ASP A 134 -14.60 4.23 5.71
CA ASP A 134 -13.39 3.88 4.97
C ASP A 134 -13.74 3.17 3.66
N ARG A 135 -13.35 3.77 2.54
CA ARG A 135 -13.46 3.23 1.18
C ARG A 135 -12.10 3.14 0.50
N GLU A 136 -11.03 3.57 1.16
CA GLU A 136 -9.75 3.82 0.52
C GLU A 136 -8.97 2.52 0.34
N VAL A 137 -8.55 2.28 -0.89
CA VAL A 137 -7.52 1.30 -1.22
C VAL A 137 -6.21 2.05 -1.45
N THR A 138 -5.15 1.64 -0.75
CA THR A 138 -3.79 2.10 -1.00
C THR A 138 -2.98 0.99 -1.65
N CYS A 139 -2.49 1.26 -2.86
CA CYS A 139 -1.66 0.36 -3.65
C CYS A 139 -0.18 0.63 -3.35
N ALA A 140 0.58 -0.43 -3.04
CA ALA A 140 2.01 -0.33 -2.73
C ALA A 140 2.85 -1.30 -3.57
N LEU A 141 3.92 -0.81 -4.20
CA LEU A 141 4.85 -1.60 -4.99
C LEU A 141 5.71 -2.46 -4.08
N THR A 142 5.90 -3.73 -4.42
CA THR A 142 6.81 -4.65 -3.73
C THR A 142 7.77 -5.29 -4.72
N SER A 143 8.83 -5.95 -4.25
CA SER A 143 9.65 -6.78 -5.14
C SER A 143 8.95 -8.10 -5.42
N PHE A 144 8.90 -8.52 -6.68
CA PHE A 144 8.27 -9.79 -7.08
C PHE A 144 8.96 -11.02 -6.45
N ASP A 145 10.26 -10.92 -6.15
CA ASP A 145 11.03 -11.99 -5.51
C ASP A 145 11.02 -11.93 -3.97
N GLY A 146 10.29 -10.98 -3.38
CA GLY A 146 10.23 -10.75 -1.93
C GLY A 146 11.48 -10.12 -1.31
N SER A 147 12.44 -9.67 -2.12
CA SER A 147 13.58 -8.89 -1.61
C SER A 147 13.18 -7.46 -1.26
N LYS A 148 13.99 -6.81 -0.40
CA LYS A 148 13.80 -5.40 -0.05
C LYS A 148 14.07 -4.51 -1.27
N LEU A 149 13.25 -3.49 -1.42
CA LEU A 149 13.48 -2.37 -2.34
C LEU A 149 14.50 -1.39 -1.73
N THR A 150 15.11 -0.57 -2.58
CA THR A 150 15.98 0.54 -2.16
C THR A 150 15.95 1.62 -3.24
N GLY A 151 15.70 2.85 -2.82
CA GLY A 151 15.31 3.96 -3.68
C GLY A 151 13.82 3.95 -4.00
N SER A 152 13.30 5.06 -4.51
CA SER A 152 11.94 5.12 -5.08
C SER A 152 11.89 4.36 -6.41
N MET A 153 10.80 3.63 -6.62
CA MET A 153 10.46 2.90 -7.83
C MET A 153 9.74 3.78 -8.87
N LYS A 154 9.42 5.03 -8.52
CA LYS A 154 8.85 6.00 -9.46
C LYS A 154 9.76 6.19 -10.66
N ALA A 155 9.21 5.95 -11.85
CA ALA A 155 9.93 5.98 -13.14
C ALA A 155 11.22 5.13 -13.16
N SER A 156 11.33 4.11 -12.30
CA SER A 156 12.50 3.24 -12.22
C SER A 156 12.66 2.32 -13.42
N ARG A 157 11.57 2.07 -14.16
CA ARG A 157 11.50 1.11 -15.27
C ARG A 157 11.94 -0.30 -14.87
N ARG A 158 11.74 -0.66 -13.59
CA ARG A 158 12.03 -2.01 -13.07
C ARG A 158 11.01 -3.04 -13.53
#